data_AF-A0A5C9B2M2-F1
#
_entry.id   AF-A0A5C9B2M2-F1
#
_cell.length_a   1.000
_cell.length_b   1.000
_cell.length_c   1.000
_cell.angle_alpha   90.00
_cell.angle_beta   90.00
_cell.angle_gamma   90.00
#
_symmetry.space_group_name_H-M   'P 1'
#
loop_
_entity.id
_entity.type
_entity.pdbx_description
1 polymer ?
#
loop_
_entity_poly.entity_id
_entity_poly.type
_entity_poly.pdbx_seq_one_letter_code
_entity_poly.pdbx_strand_id
1 'polypeptide(L)'
;MSNKEAYDRDGFVIVRQLLSANEFAELRRELDRYIREVVPTLPDADAFFDDKVKPETLKQMQHMQGDAFFREYVRQPKWVALAESLVGETVSCETPEWFNKPPGTNHVTPPHQDNYYFCLAPPNVVTIWMALDDVDDENGCLRYVPGSHLPPIRPHNRSNVLGFSQGITDYGDADRAAEVRIHLA
;
A
#
# COMPACT_ATOMS: atom_id res chain seq x y z
N MET A 1 18.36 17.14 1.82
CA MET A 1 17.48 16.71 0.72
C MET A 1 16.07 16.74 1.25
N SER A 2 15.16 17.45 0.58
CA SER A 2 13.74 17.47 0.96
C SER A 2 13.06 16.15 0.60
N ASN A 3 11.87 15.89 1.16
CA ASN A 3 11.08 14.71 0.79
C ASN A 3 10.76 14.68 -0.70
N LYS A 4 10.46 15.85 -1.30
CA LYS A 4 10.21 16.00 -2.73
C LYS A 4 11.42 15.63 -3.58
N GLU A 5 12.61 16.13 -3.22
CA GLU A 5 13.85 15.83 -3.96
C GLU A 5 14.19 14.33 -3.93
N ALA A 6 13.99 13.67 -2.78
CA ALA A 6 14.19 12.23 -2.66
C ALA A 6 13.15 11.45 -3.48
N TYR A 7 11.87 11.83 -3.38
CA TYR A 7 10.78 11.21 -4.11
C TYR A 7 10.96 11.33 -5.64
N ASP A 8 11.34 12.52 -6.13
CA ASP A 8 11.57 12.73 -7.56
C ASP A 8 12.73 11.89 -8.11
N ARG A 9 13.79 11.73 -7.30
CA ARG A 9 14.97 10.94 -7.68
C ARG A 9 14.72 9.44 -7.62
N ASP A 10 14.14 8.97 -6.52
CA ASP A 10 14.09 7.53 -6.20
C ASP A 10 12.75 6.89 -6.55
N GLY A 11 11.68 7.68 -6.70
CA GLY A 11 10.31 7.21 -6.93
C GLY A 11 9.56 6.83 -5.67
N PHE A 12 10.21 6.95 -4.50
CA PHE A 12 9.61 6.75 -3.19
C PHE A 12 10.33 7.60 -2.13
N VAL A 13 9.68 7.82 -1.00
CA VAL A 13 10.28 8.49 0.16
C VAL A 13 9.67 7.95 1.46
N ILE A 14 10.49 7.82 2.50
CA ILE A 14 10.04 7.40 3.83
C ILE A 14 9.76 8.65 4.66
N VAL A 15 8.49 8.84 5.06
CA VAL A 15 8.09 9.92 5.98
C VAL A 15 7.83 9.33 7.35
N ARG A 16 8.73 9.58 8.30
CA ARG A 16 8.62 9.07 9.67
C ARG A 16 7.71 9.97 10.51
N GLN A 17 7.02 9.37 11.47
CA GLN A 17 6.19 10.07 12.47
C GLN A 17 5.11 10.98 11.84
N LEU A 18 4.52 10.54 10.72
CA LEU A 18 3.44 11.26 10.05
C LEU A 18 2.17 11.36 10.91
N LEU A 19 1.90 10.31 11.69
CA LEU A 19 0.86 10.31 12.72
C LEU A 19 1.48 10.55 14.08
N SER A 20 0.80 11.36 14.90
CA SER A 20 1.06 11.38 16.33
C SER A 20 0.65 10.05 16.98
N ALA A 21 1.18 9.76 18.17
CA ALA A 21 0.84 8.55 18.92
C ALA A 21 -0.67 8.40 19.14
N ASN A 22 -1.40 9.51 19.36
CA ASN A 22 -2.84 9.49 19.56
C ASN A 22 -3.60 9.15 18.27
N GLU A 23 -3.20 9.73 17.14
CA GLU A 23 -3.82 9.45 15.84
C GLU A 23 -3.57 8.01 15.39
N PHE A 24 -2.37 7.50 15.65
CA PHE A 24 -2.04 6.11 15.38
C PHE A 24 -2.84 5.14 16.27
N ALA A 25 -2.97 5.44 17.57
CA ALA A 25 -3.79 4.66 18.48
C ALA A 25 -5.27 4.66 18.11
N GLU A 26 -5.78 5.79 17.61
CA GLU A 26 -7.14 5.89 17.06
C GLU A 26 -7.31 5.04 15.81
N LEU A 27 -6.40 5.15 14.83
CA LEU A 27 -6.46 4.32 13.62
C LEU A 27 -6.47 2.82 13.97
N ARG A 28 -5.60 2.38 14.89
CA ARG A 28 -5.57 0.98 15.33
C ARG A 28 -6.89 0.54 15.97
N ARG A 29 -7.44 1.36 16.87
CA ARG A 29 -8.74 1.06 17.51
C ARG A 29 -9.87 0.93 16.49
N GLU A 30 -9.89 1.80 15.48
CA GLU A 30 -10.93 1.78 14.44
C GLU A 30 -10.76 0.62 13.45
N LEU A 31 -9.52 0.23 13.14
CA LEU A 31 -9.25 -1.00 12.40
C LEU A 31 -9.71 -2.24 13.21
N ASP A 32 -9.39 -2.32 14.50
CA ASP A 32 -9.83 -3.42 15.37
C ASP A 32 -11.37 -3.50 15.45
N ARG A 33 -12.04 -2.35 15.55
CA ARG A 33 -13.51 -2.26 15.50
C ARG A 33 -14.02 -2.74 14.14
N TYR A 34 -13.46 -2.25 13.04
CA TYR A 34 -13.91 -2.59 11.69
C TYR A 34 -13.75 -4.09 11.41
N ILE A 35 -12.62 -4.67 11.79
CA ILE A 35 -12.36 -6.12 11.66
C ILE A 35 -13.36 -6.94 12.50
N ARG A 36 -13.67 -6.51 13.72
CA ARG A 36 -14.59 -7.23 14.60
C ARG A 36 -16.05 -7.11 14.20
N GLU A 37 -16.48 -5.92 13.78
CA GLU A 37 -17.90 -5.57 13.68
C GLU A 37 -18.39 -5.44 12.23
N VAL A 38 -17.52 -4.99 11.32
CA VAL A 38 -17.90 -4.71 9.92
C VAL A 38 -17.53 -5.87 9.01
N VAL A 39 -16.30 -6.38 9.07
CA VAL A 39 -15.81 -7.47 8.22
C VAL A 39 -16.73 -8.70 8.18
N PRO A 40 -17.33 -9.19 9.30
CA PRO A 40 -18.26 -10.33 9.25
C PRO A 40 -19.54 -10.08 8.45
N THR A 41 -19.83 -8.81 8.12
CA THR A 41 -21.02 -8.39 7.36
C THR A 41 -20.71 -8.06 5.91
N LEU A 42 -19.42 -7.99 5.53
CA LEU A 42 -18.97 -7.63 4.19
C LEU A 42 -19.19 -8.77 3.19
N PRO A 43 -19.40 -8.45 1.90
CA PRO A 43 -19.32 -9.45 0.85
C PRO A 43 -17.88 -9.98 0.73
N ASP A 44 -17.76 -11.20 0.23
CA ASP A 44 -16.47 -11.86 -0.04
C ASP A 44 -15.51 -11.07 -0.94
N ALA A 45 -16.04 -10.11 -1.71
CA ALA A 45 -15.27 -9.25 -2.60
C ALA A 45 -14.57 -8.08 -1.88
N ASP A 46 -14.94 -7.80 -0.63
CA ASP A 46 -14.45 -6.63 0.13
C ASP A 46 -13.53 -7.04 1.30
N ALA A 47 -13.54 -8.33 1.67
CA ALA A 47 -12.65 -8.90 2.70
C ALA A 47 -12.07 -10.24 2.24
N PHE A 48 -10.75 -10.27 2.07
CA PHE A 48 -10.04 -11.45 1.57
C PHE A 48 -9.29 -12.14 2.71
N PHE A 49 -9.46 -13.45 2.77
CA PHE A 49 -8.79 -14.34 3.71
C PHE A 49 -7.93 -15.33 2.94
N ASP A 50 -6.86 -15.82 3.56
CA ASP A 50 -6.18 -17.03 3.06
C ASP A 50 -7.07 -18.27 3.27
N ASP A 51 -7.69 -18.36 4.45
CA ASP A 51 -8.64 -19.40 4.84
C ASP A 51 -9.87 -18.75 5.50
N LYS A 52 -11.00 -18.74 4.79
CA LYS A 52 -12.23 -18.05 5.25
C LYS A 52 -12.80 -18.56 6.57
N VAL A 53 -12.49 -19.79 6.98
CA VAL A 53 -12.94 -20.30 8.28
C VAL A 53 -12.03 -19.87 9.44
N LYS A 54 -10.91 -19.20 9.13
CA LYS A 54 -9.89 -18.71 10.08
C LYS A 54 -9.78 -17.19 10.00
N PRO A 55 -10.48 -16.44 10.88
CA PRO A 55 -10.46 -14.98 10.87
C PRO A 55 -9.06 -14.36 10.94
N GLU A 56 -8.12 -15.03 11.61
CA GLU A 56 -6.72 -14.62 11.72
C GLU A 56 -5.96 -14.59 10.38
N THR A 57 -6.55 -15.16 9.33
CA THR A 57 -5.97 -15.16 7.97
C THR A 57 -6.47 -14.02 7.09
N LEU A 58 -7.18 -13.03 7.67
CA LEU A 58 -7.57 -11.81 6.96
C LEU A 58 -6.32 -11.12 6.41
N LYS A 59 -6.26 -11.01 5.08
CA LYS A 59 -5.08 -10.49 4.36
C LYS A 59 -5.33 -9.18 3.64
N GLN A 60 -6.59 -8.85 3.34
CA GLN A 60 -6.91 -7.62 2.65
C GLN A 60 -8.33 -7.16 2.95
N MET A 61 -8.51 -5.84 3.12
CA MET A 61 -9.82 -5.19 3.15
C MET A 61 -9.84 -4.10 2.07
N GLN A 62 -10.95 -4.02 1.34
CA GLN A 62 -11.19 -3.04 0.29
C GLN A 62 -12.54 -2.35 0.52
N HIS A 63 -12.81 -1.28 -0.24
CA HIS A 63 -14.07 -0.53 -0.19
C HIS A 63 -14.48 -0.05 1.22
N MET A 64 -13.51 0.31 2.05
CA MET A 64 -13.72 0.65 3.46
C MET A 64 -14.52 1.96 3.69
N GLN A 65 -14.73 2.77 2.66
CA GLN A 65 -15.47 4.05 2.70
C GLN A 65 -16.97 3.93 3.04
N GLY A 66 -17.52 2.71 3.02
CA GLY A 66 -18.85 2.45 3.57
C GLY A 66 -18.93 2.82 5.05
N ASP A 67 -17.84 2.62 5.79
CA ASP A 67 -17.72 2.98 7.20
C ASP A 67 -17.43 4.47 7.38
N ALA A 68 -18.10 5.07 8.37
CA ALA A 68 -18.05 6.50 8.62
C ALA A 68 -16.65 6.99 9.00
N PHE A 69 -15.88 6.20 9.76
CA PHE A 69 -14.54 6.60 10.15
C PHE A 69 -13.63 6.67 8.92
N PHE A 70 -13.54 5.61 8.12
CA PHE A 70 -12.64 5.57 6.96
C PHE A 70 -13.04 6.54 5.85
N ARG A 71 -14.34 6.83 5.70
CA ARG A 71 -14.81 7.87 4.77
C ARG A 71 -14.31 9.27 5.13
N GLU A 72 -14.26 9.60 6.42
CA GLU A 72 -13.71 10.89 6.86
C GLU A 72 -12.19 10.86 7.01
N TYR A 73 -11.61 9.69 7.31
CA TYR A 73 -10.17 9.52 7.47
C TYR A 73 -9.41 9.91 6.20
N VAL A 74 -9.86 9.47 5.02
CA VAL A 74 -9.21 9.82 3.74
C VAL A 74 -9.37 11.29 3.36
N ARG A 75 -10.32 12.01 3.97
CA ARG A 75 -10.54 13.44 3.74
C ARG A 75 -9.69 14.33 4.65
N GLN A 76 -8.93 13.75 5.59
CA GLN A 76 -8.09 14.55 6.47
C GLN A 76 -7.06 15.36 5.66
N PRO A 77 -6.92 16.67 5.94
CA PRO A 77 -6.05 17.55 5.15
C PRO A 77 -4.59 17.10 5.06
N LYS A 78 -4.10 16.31 6.02
CA LYS A 78 -2.72 15.82 6.04
C LYS A 78 -2.38 14.90 4.86
N TRP A 79 -3.34 14.08 4.39
CA TRP A 79 -3.10 13.16 3.28
C TRP A 79 -2.97 13.93 1.98
N VAL A 80 -3.89 14.87 1.77
CA VAL A 80 -3.88 15.81 0.65
C VAL A 80 -2.59 16.61 0.68
N ALA A 81 -2.26 17.26 1.81
CA ALA A 81 -1.05 18.07 1.93
C ALA A 81 0.23 17.27 1.66
N LEU A 82 0.34 16.04 2.17
CA LEU A 82 1.49 15.17 1.88
C LEU A 82 1.56 14.82 0.39
N ALA A 83 0.45 14.36 -0.19
CA ALA A 83 0.40 13.97 -1.61
C ALA A 83 0.68 15.17 -2.54
N GLU A 84 0.06 16.34 -2.31
CA GLU A 84 0.34 17.56 -3.06
C GLU A 84 1.81 17.98 -2.93
N SER A 85 2.42 17.82 -1.75
CA SER A 85 3.84 18.15 -1.54
C SER A 85 4.79 17.26 -2.32
N LEU A 86 4.36 16.05 -2.73
CA LEU A 86 5.15 15.08 -3.49
C LEU A 86 4.85 15.12 -4.99
N VAL A 87 3.57 15.22 -5.37
CA VAL A 87 3.13 15.25 -6.76
C VAL A 87 3.30 16.64 -7.38
N GLY A 88 3.11 17.70 -6.59
CA GLY A 88 3.23 19.09 -7.05
C GLY A 88 1.98 19.65 -7.74
N GLU A 89 0.86 18.92 -7.68
CA GLU A 89 -0.44 19.29 -8.24
C GLU A 89 -1.55 19.01 -7.20
N THR A 90 -2.75 19.53 -7.44
CA THR A 90 -3.92 19.20 -6.60
C THR A 90 -4.30 17.74 -6.74
N VAL A 91 -4.60 17.10 -5.62
CA VAL A 91 -4.89 15.66 -5.56
C VAL A 91 -6.27 15.37 -4.97
N SER A 92 -6.83 14.23 -5.36
CA SER A 92 -7.96 13.59 -4.67
C SER A 92 -7.50 12.27 -4.09
N CYS A 93 -7.83 12.01 -2.82
CA CYS A 93 -7.52 10.73 -2.19
C CYS A 93 -8.60 9.70 -2.55
N GLU A 94 -8.15 8.53 -2.98
CA GLU A 94 -8.99 7.35 -3.12
C GLU A 94 -9.24 6.70 -1.75
N THR A 95 -10.17 5.75 -1.74
CA THR A 95 -10.57 5.02 -0.54
C THR A 95 -9.41 4.17 -0.02
N PRO A 96 -9.25 4.03 1.31
CA PRO A 96 -8.12 3.30 1.83
C PRO A 96 -8.33 1.80 1.63
N GLU A 97 -7.21 1.12 1.40
CA GLU A 97 -7.13 -0.34 1.45
C GLU A 97 -6.24 -0.74 2.63
N TRP A 98 -6.52 -1.92 3.18
CA TRP A 98 -5.71 -2.50 4.24
C TRP A 98 -5.12 -3.81 3.74
N PHE A 99 -3.83 -4.01 3.99
CA PHE A 99 -3.08 -5.20 3.59
C PHE A 99 -2.36 -5.79 4.79
N ASN A 100 -2.40 -7.12 4.88
CA ASN A 100 -1.75 -7.89 5.92
C ASN A 100 -1.08 -9.13 5.31
N LYS A 101 -0.01 -9.58 5.94
CA LYS A 101 0.69 -10.83 5.65
C LYS A 101 0.58 -11.73 6.90
N PRO A 102 -0.54 -12.47 7.07
CA PRO A 102 -0.72 -13.30 8.24
C PRO A 102 0.42 -14.32 8.42
N PRO A 103 0.85 -14.62 9.66
CA PRO A 103 1.90 -15.61 9.90
C PRO A 103 1.61 -16.97 9.27
N GLY A 104 2.64 -17.60 8.71
CA GLY A 104 2.52 -18.92 8.09
C GLY A 104 1.81 -18.95 6.74
N THR A 105 1.46 -17.79 6.17
CA THR A 105 0.90 -17.69 4.83
C THR A 105 2.00 -17.33 3.81
N ASN A 106 1.91 -17.87 2.60
CA ASN A 106 2.85 -17.56 1.52
C ASN A 106 2.19 -16.65 0.48
N HIS A 107 2.20 -15.34 0.75
CA HIS A 107 1.67 -14.31 -0.15
C HIS A 107 2.79 -13.38 -0.61
N VAL A 108 3.61 -13.85 -1.56
CA VAL A 108 4.61 -13.02 -2.23
C VAL A 108 3.90 -12.07 -3.18
N THR A 109 4.08 -10.77 -2.98
CA THR A 109 3.63 -9.76 -3.94
C THR A 109 4.66 -9.69 -5.07
N PRO A 110 4.28 -10.03 -6.32
CA PRO A 110 5.21 -9.95 -7.43
C PRO A 110 5.61 -8.48 -7.69
N PRO A 111 6.81 -8.21 -8.22
CA PRO A 111 7.20 -6.87 -8.65
C PRO A 111 6.19 -6.31 -9.67
N HIS A 112 5.73 -5.08 -9.46
CA HIS A 112 4.72 -4.42 -10.28
C HIS A 112 4.89 -2.89 -10.24
N GLN A 113 4.19 -2.21 -11.14
CA GLN A 113 4.01 -0.75 -11.11
C GLN A 113 2.52 -0.45 -10.95
N ASP A 114 2.14 0.30 -9.91
CA ASP A 114 0.73 0.58 -9.60
C ASP A 114 -0.03 1.21 -10.78
N ASN A 115 0.61 2.13 -11.51
CA ASN A 115 -0.04 2.76 -12.66
C ASN A 115 -0.33 1.80 -13.83
N TYR A 116 0.21 0.57 -13.82
CA TYR A 116 -0.25 -0.48 -14.74
C TYR A 116 -1.71 -0.84 -14.48
N TYR A 117 -2.17 -0.78 -13.22
CA TYR A 117 -3.55 -0.99 -12.84
C TYR A 117 -4.37 0.28 -13.03
N PHE A 118 -3.85 1.43 -12.60
CA PHE A 118 -4.61 2.70 -12.61
C PHE A 118 -4.77 3.29 -14.01
N CYS A 119 -3.90 2.95 -14.96
CA CYS A 119 -3.96 3.40 -16.35
C CYS A 119 -4.03 4.93 -16.52
N LEU A 120 -3.41 5.71 -15.61
CA LEU A 120 -3.47 7.17 -15.67
C LEU A 120 -2.49 7.73 -16.70
N ALA A 121 -2.92 8.78 -17.39
CA ALA A 121 -2.13 9.57 -18.33
C ALA A 121 -2.41 11.07 -18.10
N PRO A 122 -1.46 11.84 -17.52
CA PRO A 122 -0.13 11.42 -17.04
C PRO A 122 -0.19 10.45 -15.83
N PRO A 123 0.87 9.68 -15.54
CA PRO A 123 0.94 8.74 -14.40
C PRO A 123 1.12 9.46 -13.05
N ASN A 124 0.33 10.50 -12.80
CA ASN A 124 0.44 11.37 -11.64
C ASN A 124 -0.37 10.81 -10.46
N VAL A 125 0.12 9.73 -9.87
CA VAL A 125 -0.49 9.05 -8.72
C VAL A 125 0.57 8.74 -7.68
N VAL A 126 0.19 8.83 -6.42
CA VAL A 126 1.06 8.47 -5.29
C VAL A 126 0.29 7.54 -4.36
N THR A 127 0.93 6.43 -4.00
CA THR A 127 0.44 5.50 -2.99
C THR A 127 1.07 5.88 -1.66
N ILE A 128 0.26 6.26 -0.67
CA ILE A 128 0.72 6.45 0.70
C ILE A 128 0.56 5.12 1.43
N TRP A 129 1.67 4.42 1.64
CA TRP A 129 1.70 3.19 2.42
C TRP A 129 2.12 3.48 3.87
N MET A 130 1.33 2.98 4.84
CA MET A 130 1.57 3.21 6.26
C MET A 130 1.80 1.89 6.98
N ALA A 131 2.94 1.80 7.68
CA ALA A 131 3.20 0.70 8.61
C ALA A 131 2.27 0.78 9.81
N LEU A 132 1.58 -0.32 10.12
CA LEU A 132 0.77 -0.49 11.32
C LEU A 132 1.48 -1.28 12.44
N ASP A 133 2.59 -1.93 12.08
CA ASP A 133 3.48 -2.72 12.93
C ASP A 133 4.93 -2.45 12.48
N ASP A 134 5.91 -2.96 13.23
CA ASP A 134 7.29 -2.99 12.77
C ASP A 134 7.39 -3.81 11.46
N VAL A 135 8.27 -3.42 10.55
CA VAL A 135 8.38 -3.99 9.19
C VAL A 135 9.82 -4.34 8.87
N ASP A 136 10.06 -5.58 8.47
CA ASP A 136 11.37 -6.10 8.10
C ASP A 136 11.28 -7.24 7.07
N ASP A 137 12.42 -7.90 6.79
CA ASP A 137 12.47 -9.03 5.86
C ASP A 137 11.64 -10.24 6.33
N GLU A 138 11.39 -10.40 7.64
CA GLU A 138 10.69 -11.57 8.20
C GLU A 138 9.17 -11.47 8.01
N ASN A 139 8.61 -10.25 8.03
CA ASN A 139 7.18 -10.00 7.84
C ASN A 139 6.81 -9.43 6.46
N GLY A 140 7.77 -9.35 5.54
CA GLY A 140 7.53 -9.05 4.13
C GLY A 140 7.52 -7.56 3.81
N CYS A 141 8.57 -6.86 4.24
CA CYS A 141 8.80 -5.45 3.93
C CYS A 141 8.65 -5.11 2.45
N LEU A 142 8.28 -3.86 2.18
CA LEU A 142 8.33 -3.30 0.83
C LEU A 142 9.77 -3.29 0.29
N ARG A 143 9.87 -3.46 -1.02
CA ARG A 143 11.11 -3.37 -1.77
C ARG A 143 10.90 -2.48 -3.00
N TYR A 144 11.73 -1.47 -3.14
CA TYR A 144 11.70 -0.54 -4.27
C TYR A 144 12.99 -0.60 -5.07
N VAL A 145 12.91 -0.32 -6.37
CA VAL A 145 14.09 -0.10 -7.21
C VAL A 145 14.21 1.41 -7.45
N PRO A 146 15.18 2.11 -6.83
CA PRO A 146 15.30 3.56 -6.98
C PRO A 146 15.37 4.00 -8.44
N GLY A 147 14.55 4.97 -8.82
CA GLY A 147 14.50 5.51 -10.18
C GLY A 147 13.72 4.67 -11.19
N SER A 148 13.10 3.55 -10.78
CA SER A 148 12.32 2.69 -11.69
C SER A 148 11.03 3.34 -12.22
N HIS A 149 10.64 4.49 -11.67
CA HIS A 149 9.51 5.29 -12.13
C HIS A 149 9.84 6.21 -13.32
N LEU A 150 11.13 6.43 -13.62
CA LEU A 150 11.56 7.35 -14.68
C LEU A 150 11.36 6.79 -16.10
N PRO A 151 11.64 5.51 -16.40
CA PRO A 151 11.32 4.91 -17.69
C PRO A 151 9.80 4.70 -17.85
N PRO A 152 9.32 4.47 -19.09
CA PRO A 152 7.95 4.02 -19.31
C PRO A 152 7.59 2.75 -18.54
N ILE A 153 6.29 2.54 -18.33
CA ILE A 153 5.76 1.32 -17.69
C ILE A 153 6.30 0.08 -18.42
N ARG A 154 6.86 -0.85 -17.66
CA ARG A 154 7.44 -2.11 -18.12
C ARG A 154 6.35 -3.11 -18.54
N PRO A 155 6.68 -4.12 -19.37
CA PRO A 155 5.72 -5.15 -19.71
C PRO A 155 5.26 -5.91 -18.46
N HIS A 156 3.95 -6.06 -18.29
CA HIS A 156 3.34 -6.88 -17.24
C HIS A 156 2.51 -8.01 -17.87
N ASN A 157 2.35 -9.12 -17.16
CA ASN A 157 1.42 -10.20 -17.48
C ASN A 157 0.76 -10.72 -16.21
N ARG A 158 -0.28 -11.54 -16.42
CA ARG A 158 -1.01 -12.18 -15.33
C ARG A 158 -0.06 -12.92 -14.40
N SER A 159 -0.16 -12.61 -13.11
CA SER A 159 0.54 -13.33 -12.05
C SER A 159 -0.29 -14.55 -11.60
N ASN A 160 0.39 -15.55 -11.02
CA ASN A 160 -0.24 -16.73 -10.43
C ASN A 160 -0.54 -16.55 -8.92
N VAL A 161 -0.37 -15.34 -8.38
CA VAL A 161 -0.57 -15.03 -6.96
C VAL A 161 -2.00 -14.55 -6.72
N LEU A 162 -2.71 -15.20 -5.80
CA LEU A 162 -4.07 -14.84 -5.44
C LEU A 162 -4.13 -13.46 -4.76
N GLY A 163 -4.79 -12.50 -5.41
CA GLY A 163 -4.90 -11.10 -4.96
C GLY A 163 -3.94 -10.14 -5.67
N PHE A 164 -2.97 -10.65 -6.43
CA PHE A 164 -2.06 -9.84 -7.24
C PHE A 164 -2.14 -10.29 -8.68
N SER A 165 -2.96 -9.61 -9.48
CA SER A 165 -3.32 -10.13 -10.80
C SER A 165 -2.23 -9.94 -11.85
N GLN A 166 -1.25 -9.04 -11.65
CA GLN A 166 -0.22 -8.72 -12.65
C GLN A 166 1.17 -8.60 -12.01
N GLY A 167 2.21 -8.85 -12.81
CA GLY A 167 3.61 -8.61 -12.44
C GLY A 167 4.49 -8.33 -13.66
N ILE A 168 5.61 -7.65 -13.42
CA ILE A 168 6.61 -7.29 -14.44
C ILE A 168 7.24 -8.56 -15.00
N THR A 169 7.25 -8.72 -16.32
CA THR A 169 7.65 -9.98 -16.98
C THR A 169 9.14 -10.10 -17.24
N ASP A 170 9.83 -8.98 -17.30
CA ASP A 170 11.26 -8.87 -17.54
C ASP A 170 12.03 -8.53 -16.25
N TYR A 171 11.40 -8.69 -15.07
CA TYR A 171 12.04 -8.42 -13.78
C TYR A 171 13.13 -9.46 -13.48
N GLY A 172 14.38 -9.02 -13.47
CA GLY A 172 15.57 -9.90 -13.48
C GLY A 172 16.51 -9.69 -12.30
N ASP A 173 17.67 -10.34 -12.36
CA ASP A 173 18.69 -10.29 -11.30
C ASP A 173 19.23 -8.88 -11.05
N ALA A 174 19.35 -8.07 -12.10
CA ALA A 174 19.78 -6.67 -11.98
C ALA A 174 18.79 -5.84 -11.15
N ASP A 175 17.48 -6.06 -11.35
CA ASP A 175 16.44 -5.39 -10.56
C ASP A 175 16.52 -5.83 -9.09
N ARG A 176 16.63 -7.15 -8.85
CA ARG A 176 16.76 -7.72 -7.49
C ARG A 176 18.00 -7.20 -6.76
N ALA A 177 19.11 -7.03 -7.47
CA ALA A 177 20.33 -6.47 -6.91
C ALA A 177 20.21 -4.98 -6.59
N ALA A 178 19.31 -4.26 -7.27
CA ALA A 178 19.02 -2.84 -7.05
C ALA A 178 17.90 -2.58 -6.04
N GLU A 179 17.23 -3.62 -5.54
CA GLU A 179 16.17 -3.50 -4.52
C GLU A 179 16.70 -2.84 -3.24
N VAL A 180 16.00 -1.80 -2.80
CA VAL A 180 16.11 -1.22 -1.45
C VAL A 180 14.98 -1.78 -0.61
N ARG A 181 15.34 -2.46 0.48
CA ARG A 181 14.41 -2.98 1.50
C ARG A 181 14.00 -1.86 2.45
N ILE A 182 12.72 -1.77 2.78
CA ILE A 182 12.18 -0.71 3.63
C ILE A 182 11.89 -1.26 5.02
N HIS A 183 12.82 -1.05 5.95
CA HIS A 183 12.64 -1.45 7.35
C HIS A 183 12.10 -0.29 8.18
N LEU A 184 11.03 -0.54 8.93
CA LEU A 184 10.32 0.45 9.73
C LEU A 184 10.15 -0.08 11.15
N ALA A 185 10.53 0.75 12.11
CA ALA A 185 10.42 0.57 13.55
C ALA A 185 10.18 1.95 14.17
#